data_AF-A0A127SFD5-F1
#
_entry.id   AF-A0A127SFD5-F1
#
_cell.length_a   1.000
_cell.length_b   1.000
_cell.length_c   1.000
_cell.angle_alpha   90.00
_cell.angle_beta   90.00
_cell.angle_gamma   90.00
#
_symmetry.space_group_name_H-M   'P 1'
#
loop_
_entity.id
_entity.type
_entity.pdbx_description
1 polymer ?
#
loop_
_entity_poly.entity_id
_entity_poly.type
_entity_poly.pdbx_seq_one_letter_code
_entity_poly.pdbx_strand_id
1 'polypeptide(L)'
;MDFNVDQTVFPSTVHNLIYSTARGIIPLETSLSVITDGEMRSSCTAYHGFIMAMLSDMYDNPNEYHLPVMLLEDYCKGQKINGLKQRFPSKTKGIIAQTRNAIKNYTMFMHLLGTHGKMEGDRLVVSSDILTEYDKSLKGSVRPVSVDNLFESMTRVGFVRNGNEITSIHFPNMFPLCALWRNKQKSGADLTFLLFAI
;
A
#
# COMPACT_ATOMS: atom_id res chain seq x y z
N MET A 1 0.84 11.46 10.99
CA MET A 1 0.70 12.48 9.93
C MET A 1 -0.77 12.74 9.58
N ASP A 2 -1.19 14.00 9.45
CA ASP A 2 -2.46 14.38 8.78
C ASP A 2 -2.09 14.96 7.40
N PHE A 3 -2.58 14.37 6.31
CA PHE A 3 -2.13 14.69 4.94
C PHE A 3 -2.73 16.01 4.45
N ASN A 4 -2.26 17.13 5.01
CA ASN A 4 -2.74 18.48 4.73
C ASN A 4 -2.55 18.84 3.25
N VAL A 5 -3.66 19.20 2.59
CA VAL A 5 -3.74 19.56 1.17
C VAL A 5 -2.81 20.70 0.75
N ASP A 6 -2.50 21.60 1.67
CA ASP A 6 -1.66 22.78 1.44
C ASP A 6 -0.17 22.53 1.69
N GLN A 7 0.22 21.27 2.00
CA GLN A 7 1.61 20.94 2.21
C GLN A 7 2.41 21.02 0.90
N THR A 8 3.39 21.91 0.89
CA THR A 8 4.26 22.17 -0.26
C THR A 8 5.74 21.84 -0.01
N VAL A 9 6.11 21.59 1.25
CA VAL A 9 7.48 21.27 1.68
C VAL A 9 7.52 19.86 2.26
N PHE A 10 8.53 19.09 1.87
CA PHE A 10 8.71 17.70 2.26
C PHE A 10 10.15 17.45 2.75
N PRO A 11 10.35 16.62 3.79
CA PRO A 11 11.69 16.29 4.28
C PRO A 11 12.57 15.62 3.22
N SER A 12 11.97 14.79 2.37
CA SER A 12 12.63 14.14 1.25
C SER A 12 11.66 13.88 0.11
N THR A 13 12.16 13.41 -1.02
CA THR A 13 11.30 13.06 -2.15
C THR A 13 10.49 11.80 -1.86
N VAL A 14 11.00 10.87 -1.05
CA VAL A 14 10.22 9.71 -0.60
C VAL A 14 9.00 10.16 0.18
N HIS A 15 9.15 11.14 1.09
CA HIS A 15 8.02 11.73 1.82
C HIS A 15 7.00 12.37 0.89
N ASN A 16 7.47 13.13 -0.12
CA ASN A 16 6.59 13.70 -1.14
C ASN A 16 5.82 12.60 -1.91
N LEU A 17 6.47 11.49 -2.25
CA LEU A 17 5.83 10.37 -2.94
C LEU A 17 4.78 9.68 -2.07
N ILE A 18 5.08 9.43 -0.78
CA ILE A 18 4.11 8.86 0.17
C ILE A 18 2.90 9.79 0.32
N TYR A 19 3.15 11.09 0.53
CA TYR A 19 2.11 12.12 0.57
C TYR A 19 1.26 12.11 -0.71
N SER A 20 1.90 12.10 -1.88
CA SER A 20 1.21 12.06 -3.17
C SER A 20 0.36 10.80 -3.34
N THR A 21 0.84 9.65 -2.84
CA THR A 21 0.08 8.40 -2.83
C THR A 21 -1.14 8.52 -1.93
N ALA A 22 -1.00 9.06 -0.71
CA ALA A 22 -2.13 9.27 0.19
C ALA A 22 -3.17 10.25 -0.38
N ARG A 23 -2.73 11.34 -1.02
CA ARG A 23 -3.60 12.31 -1.70
C ARG A 23 -4.33 11.74 -2.92
N GLY A 24 -3.79 10.68 -3.54
CA GLY A 24 -4.43 9.97 -4.63
C GLY A 24 -5.54 9.02 -4.17
N ILE A 25 -5.70 8.83 -2.86
CA ILE A 25 -6.78 8.00 -2.31
C ILE A 25 -8.09 8.77 -2.35
N ILE A 26 -9.13 8.13 -2.89
CA ILE A 26 -10.47 8.70 -2.96
C ILE A 26 -10.99 8.88 -1.53
N PRO A 27 -11.56 10.06 -1.18
CA PRO A 27 -12.14 10.28 0.13
C PRO A 27 -13.18 9.21 0.50
N LEU A 28 -13.16 8.79 1.77
CA LEU A 28 -14.00 7.71 2.26
C LEU A 28 -15.49 7.95 1.98
N GLU A 29 -15.97 9.18 2.18
CA GLU A 29 -17.36 9.56 1.96
C GLU A 29 -17.78 9.34 0.50
N THR A 30 -16.88 9.68 -0.43
CA THR A 30 -17.08 9.46 -1.86
C THR A 30 -17.09 7.96 -2.18
N SER A 31 -16.12 7.20 -1.70
CA SER A 31 -16.03 5.75 -1.93
C SER A 31 -17.22 4.98 -1.35
N LEU A 32 -17.80 5.46 -0.25
CA LEU A 32 -18.96 4.84 0.39
C LEU A 32 -20.31 5.30 -0.19
N SER A 33 -20.36 6.33 -1.04
CA SER A 33 -21.61 6.97 -1.47
C SER A 33 -22.62 6.01 -2.15
N VAL A 34 -22.12 4.95 -2.80
CA VAL A 34 -22.94 3.98 -3.54
C VAL A 34 -23.11 2.65 -2.81
N ILE A 35 -22.52 2.47 -1.63
CA ILE A 35 -22.56 1.23 -0.87
C ILE A 35 -23.65 1.34 0.19
N THR A 36 -24.74 0.58 0.03
CA THR A 36 -25.87 0.57 0.96
C THR A 36 -25.78 -0.52 2.03
N ASP A 37 -25.01 -1.57 1.77
CA ASP A 37 -24.82 -2.69 2.69
C ASP A 37 -23.94 -2.30 3.90
N GLY A 38 -24.47 -2.44 5.11
CA GLY A 38 -23.81 -1.96 6.34
C GLY A 38 -22.51 -2.69 6.67
N GLU A 39 -22.44 -4.00 6.40
CA GLU A 39 -21.26 -4.82 6.64
C GLU A 39 -20.14 -4.46 5.66
N MET A 40 -20.48 -4.32 4.37
CA MET A 40 -19.57 -3.87 3.33
C MET A 40 -19.06 -2.45 3.61
N ARG A 41 -19.92 -1.54 4.06
CA ARG A 41 -19.51 -0.18 4.48
C ARG A 41 -18.51 -0.22 5.64
N SER A 42 -18.79 -1.02 6.67
CA SER A 42 -17.89 -1.20 7.82
C SER A 42 -16.53 -1.73 7.38
N SER A 43 -16.53 -2.71 6.48
CA SER A 43 -15.28 -3.28 5.96
C SER A 43 -14.48 -2.32 5.09
N CYS A 44 -15.14 -1.59 4.17
CA CYS A 44 -14.52 -0.51 3.39
C CYS A 44 -13.91 0.56 4.30
N THR A 45 -14.62 0.95 5.37
CA THR A 45 -14.15 1.95 6.33
C THR A 45 -12.92 1.46 7.08
N ALA A 46 -12.92 0.22 7.58
CA ALA A 46 -11.77 -0.37 8.25
C ALA A 46 -10.56 -0.49 7.31
N TYR A 47 -10.78 -0.92 6.07
CA TYR A 47 -9.74 -1.04 5.07
C TYR A 47 -9.14 0.31 4.67
N HIS A 48 -9.96 1.33 4.41
CA HIS A 48 -9.49 2.68 4.15
C HIS A 48 -8.70 3.23 5.34
N GLY A 49 -9.21 3.07 6.56
CA GLY A 49 -8.52 3.47 7.79
C GLY A 49 -7.16 2.82 7.92
N PHE A 50 -7.06 1.51 7.64
CA PHE A 50 -5.81 0.78 7.64
C PHE A 50 -4.80 1.36 6.64
N ILE A 51 -5.21 1.58 5.38
CA ILE A 51 -4.31 2.12 4.35
C ILE A 51 -3.81 3.52 4.72
N MET A 52 -4.69 4.38 5.22
CA MET A 52 -4.31 5.73 5.65
C MET A 52 -3.37 5.71 6.86
N ALA A 53 -3.63 4.83 7.84
CA ALA A 53 -2.75 4.65 8.99
C ALA A 53 -1.36 4.14 8.57
N MET A 54 -1.32 3.15 7.66
CA MET A 54 -0.09 2.62 7.09
C MET A 54 0.71 3.69 6.33
N LEU A 55 0.06 4.49 5.48
CA LEU A 55 0.74 5.56 4.75
C LEU A 55 1.23 6.67 5.69
N SER A 56 0.47 6.97 6.75
CA SER A 56 0.90 7.91 7.79
C SER A 56 2.15 7.39 8.52
N ASP A 57 2.14 6.16 9.02
CA ASP A 57 3.30 5.60 9.72
C ASP A 57 4.50 5.43 8.78
N MET A 58 4.26 5.09 7.51
CA MET A 58 5.30 5.05 6.47
C MET A 58 5.90 6.43 6.18
N TYR A 59 5.10 7.50 6.24
CA TYR A 59 5.61 8.86 6.11
C TYR A 59 6.51 9.22 7.28
N ASP A 60 6.12 8.86 8.49
CA ASP A 60 6.85 9.17 9.72
C ASP A 60 8.10 8.26 9.89
N ASN A 61 8.07 7.03 9.34
CA ASN A 61 9.08 5.99 9.54
C ASN A 61 9.46 5.24 8.24
N PRO A 62 9.89 5.92 7.16
CA PRO A 62 10.03 5.28 5.84
C PRO A 62 11.11 4.18 5.77
N ASN A 63 12.11 4.20 6.66
CA ASN A 63 13.13 3.15 6.74
C ASN A 63 12.57 1.82 7.25
N GLU A 64 11.60 1.87 8.16
CA GLU A 64 10.94 0.69 8.73
C GLU A 64 10.11 -0.04 7.67
N TYR A 65 9.70 0.67 6.62
CA TYR A 65 9.00 0.11 5.45
C TYR A 65 9.95 -0.32 4.33
N HIS A 66 11.25 -0.40 4.63
CA HIS A 66 12.31 -0.78 3.69
C HIS A 66 12.34 0.11 2.42
N LEU A 67 11.85 1.34 2.52
CA LEU A 67 11.85 2.26 1.38
C LEU A 67 13.28 2.74 1.08
N PRO A 68 13.61 3.02 -0.19
CA PRO A 68 14.94 3.51 -0.56
C PRO A 68 15.06 5.02 -0.27
N VAL A 69 15.01 5.42 1.01
CA VAL A 69 14.87 6.82 1.47
C VAL A 69 15.97 7.77 0.99
N MET A 70 17.18 7.26 0.75
CA MET A 70 18.31 8.06 0.27
C MET A 70 18.62 7.86 -1.21
N LEU A 71 18.03 6.86 -1.88
CA LEU A 71 18.43 6.50 -3.25
C LEU A 71 18.20 7.65 -4.23
N LEU A 72 17.08 8.35 -4.09
CA LEU A 72 16.74 9.45 -4.99
C LEU A 72 17.50 10.72 -4.61
N GLU A 73 17.74 10.96 -3.33
CA GLU A 73 18.50 12.08 -2.77
C GLU A 73 19.97 11.98 -3.20
N ASP A 74 20.58 10.80 -3.06
CA ASP A 74 21.93 10.46 -3.50
C ASP A 74 22.07 10.57 -5.03
N TYR A 75 21.01 10.20 -5.77
CA TYR A 75 20.95 10.42 -7.20
C TYR A 75 20.89 11.91 -7.55
N CYS A 76 20.11 12.67 -6.78
CA CYS A 76 19.91 14.09 -7.03
C CYS A 76 21.14 14.93 -6.68
N LYS A 77 21.92 14.56 -5.66
CA LYS A 77 23.09 15.33 -5.16
C LYS A 77 22.79 16.83 -5.02
N GLY A 78 21.61 17.18 -4.51
CA GLY A 78 21.12 18.56 -4.37
C GLY A 78 20.65 19.24 -5.67
N GLN A 79 20.69 18.56 -6.82
CA GLN A 79 20.15 19.07 -8.09
C GLN A 79 18.63 18.88 -8.17
N LYS A 80 17.95 19.81 -8.85
CA LYS A 80 16.51 19.71 -9.09
C LYS A 80 16.18 18.51 -9.98
N ILE A 81 15.23 17.67 -9.56
CA ILE A 81 14.81 16.46 -10.26
C ILE A 81 14.39 16.71 -11.71
N ASN A 82 13.76 17.86 -12.00
CA ASN A 82 13.34 18.20 -13.37
C ASN A 82 14.54 18.44 -14.31
N GLY A 83 15.63 19.02 -13.79
CA GLY A 83 16.87 19.17 -14.56
C GLY A 83 17.52 17.81 -14.83
N LEU A 84 17.46 16.89 -13.87
CA LEU A 84 17.95 15.52 -14.03
C LEU A 84 17.09 14.70 -15.01
N LYS A 85 15.76 14.85 -14.97
CA LYS A 85 14.85 14.22 -15.93
C LYS A 85 15.15 14.63 -17.37
N GLN A 86 15.53 15.88 -17.61
CA GLN A 86 15.90 16.35 -18.95
C GLN A 86 17.25 15.79 -19.40
N ARG A 87 18.25 15.73 -18.50
CA ARG A 87 19.61 15.25 -18.82
C ARG A 87 19.73 13.73 -18.89
N PHE A 88 19.02 13.02 -18.02
CA PHE A 88 19.09 11.56 -17.85
C PHE A 88 17.69 10.96 -17.68
N PRO A 89 16.82 11.04 -18.72
CA PRO A 89 15.40 10.70 -18.61
C PRO A 89 15.16 9.27 -18.15
N SER A 90 15.81 8.28 -18.77
CA SER A 90 15.59 6.86 -18.46
C SER A 90 16.05 6.49 -17.06
N LYS A 91 17.24 6.95 -16.66
CA LYS A 91 17.79 6.67 -15.31
C LYS A 91 16.96 7.34 -14.21
N THR A 92 16.59 8.61 -14.40
CA THR A 92 15.75 9.33 -13.43
C THR A 92 14.37 8.69 -13.30
N LYS A 93 13.74 8.30 -14.43
CA LYS A 93 12.46 7.59 -14.42
C LYS A 93 12.56 6.25 -13.70
N GLY A 94 13.63 5.49 -13.93
CA GLY A 94 13.89 4.23 -13.24
C GLY A 94 13.90 4.39 -11.73
N ILE A 95 14.69 5.32 -11.19
CA ILE A 95 14.83 5.53 -9.74
C ILE A 95 13.52 6.00 -9.09
N ILE A 96 12.79 6.91 -9.75
CA ILE A 96 11.47 7.34 -9.27
C ILE A 96 10.48 6.17 -9.27
N ALA A 97 10.44 5.40 -10.36
CA ALA A 97 9.54 4.26 -10.49
C ALA A 97 9.83 3.21 -9.40
N GLN A 98 11.10 2.97 -9.10
CA GLN A 98 11.52 2.04 -8.06
C GLN A 98 11.04 2.48 -6.67
N THR A 99 11.21 3.76 -6.33
CA THR A 99 10.72 4.32 -5.07
C THR A 99 9.19 4.24 -4.96
N ARG A 100 8.48 4.59 -6.05
CA ARG A 100 7.02 4.49 -6.11
C ARG A 100 6.53 3.05 -6.02
N ASN A 101 7.22 2.12 -6.66
CA ASN A 101 6.87 0.69 -6.61
C ASN A 101 7.07 0.12 -5.21
N ALA A 102 8.11 0.54 -4.48
CA ALA A 102 8.30 0.14 -3.09
C ALA A 102 7.12 0.52 -2.19
N ILE A 103 6.58 1.73 -2.35
CA ILE A 103 5.36 2.17 -1.65
C ILE A 103 4.16 1.32 -2.11
N LYS A 104 4.00 1.10 -3.42
CA LYS A 104 2.91 0.31 -3.99
C LYS A 104 2.93 -1.16 -3.61
N ASN A 105 4.08 -1.74 -3.26
CA ASN A 105 4.16 -3.15 -2.85
C ASN A 105 3.24 -3.43 -1.66
N TYR A 106 3.07 -2.49 -0.73
CA TYR A 106 2.17 -2.66 0.42
C TYR A 106 0.69 -2.70 0.01
N THR A 107 0.26 -1.83 -0.89
CA THR A 107 -1.13 -1.83 -1.37
C THR A 107 -1.40 -3.03 -2.30
N MET A 108 -0.43 -3.41 -3.13
CA MET A 108 -0.48 -4.63 -3.94
C MET A 108 -0.50 -5.89 -3.09
N PHE A 109 0.24 -5.91 -1.99
CA PHE A 109 0.23 -7.03 -1.05
C PHE A 109 -1.14 -7.16 -0.38
N MET A 110 -1.73 -6.06 0.09
CA MET A 110 -3.12 -6.08 0.57
C MET A 110 -4.10 -6.59 -0.49
N HIS A 111 -3.92 -6.18 -1.75
CA HIS A 111 -4.71 -6.68 -2.86
C HIS A 111 -4.61 -8.21 -2.99
N LEU A 112 -3.39 -8.73 -3.01
CA LEU A 112 -3.11 -10.17 -3.07
C LEU A 112 -3.74 -10.93 -1.89
N LEU A 113 -3.60 -10.40 -0.67
CA LEU A 113 -4.20 -11.01 0.51
C LEU A 113 -5.72 -11.13 0.34
N GLY A 114 -6.39 -10.11 -0.20
CA GLY A 114 -7.83 -10.22 -0.41
C GLY A 114 -8.24 -11.12 -1.55
N THR A 115 -7.58 -11.07 -2.70
CA THR A 115 -7.97 -11.92 -3.84
C THR A 115 -7.74 -13.41 -3.57
N HIS A 116 -6.69 -13.75 -2.82
CA HIS A 116 -6.30 -15.15 -2.58
C HIS A 116 -6.63 -15.65 -1.18
N GLY A 117 -6.93 -14.77 -0.23
CA GLY A 117 -7.29 -15.15 1.12
C GLY A 117 -8.71 -15.70 1.24
N LYS A 118 -8.92 -16.45 2.30
CA LYS A 118 -10.20 -17.03 2.69
C LYS A 118 -10.50 -16.64 4.12
N MET A 119 -11.69 -16.12 4.38
CA MET A 119 -12.14 -15.86 5.74
C MET A 119 -12.44 -17.17 6.47
N GLU A 120 -11.90 -17.32 7.68
CA GLU A 120 -12.23 -18.38 8.62
C GLU A 120 -12.54 -17.75 9.98
N GLY A 121 -13.81 -17.40 10.20
CA GLY A 121 -14.20 -16.56 11.32
C GLY A 121 -13.72 -15.12 11.13
N ASP A 122 -12.91 -14.63 12.06
CA ASP A 122 -12.35 -13.27 12.11
C ASP A 122 -10.95 -13.14 11.48
N ARG A 123 -10.37 -14.27 11.03
CA ARG A 123 -9.03 -14.32 10.42
C ARG A 123 -9.10 -14.55 8.92
N LEU A 124 -8.16 -13.93 8.22
CA LEU A 124 -7.88 -14.20 6.82
C LEU A 124 -6.78 -15.27 6.71
N VAL A 125 -7.07 -16.37 6.03
CA VAL A 125 -6.13 -17.46 5.79
C VAL A 125 -5.66 -17.42 4.34
N VAL A 126 -4.34 -17.39 4.11
CA VAL A 126 -3.73 -17.34 2.77
C VAL A 126 -2.76 -18.51 2.60
N SER A 127 -2.77 -19.18 1.44
CA SER A 127 -1.87 -20.32 1.22
C SER A 127 -0.41 -19.88 1.12
N SER A 128 0.51 -20.71 1.64
CA SER A 128 1.95 -20.45 1.58
C SER A 128 2.49 -20.40 0.15
N ASP A 129 1.87 -21.13 -0.78
CA ASP A 129 2.25 -21.14 -2.20
C ASP A 129 2.06 -19.76 -2.83
N ILE A 130 0.93 -19.09 -2.56
CA ILE A 130 0.64 -17.75 -3.06
C ILE A 130 1.62 -16.73 -2.48
N LEU A 131 1.91 -16.82 -1.18
CA LEU A 131 2.89 -15.94 -0.53
C LEU A 131 4.29 -16.14 -1.13
N THR A 132 4.67 -17.39 -1.40
CA THR A 132 5.96 -17.74 -2.01
C THR A 132 6.07 -17.24 -3.45
N GLU A 133 4.99 -17.34 -4.22
CA GLU A 133 4.94 -16.81 -5.59
C GLU A 133 5.07 -15.29 -5.60
N TYR A 134 4.35 -14.60 -4.71
CA TYR A 134 4.45 -13.15 -4.60
C TYR A 134 5.85 -12.70 -4.14
N ASP A 135 6.47 -13.39 -3.18
CA ASP A 135 7.84 -13.11 -2.74
C ASP A 135 8.85 -13.16 -3.90
N LYS A 136 8.69 -14.13 -4.81
CA LYS A 136 9.51 -14.21 -6.03
C LYS A 136 9.32 -12.99 -6.94
N SER A 137 8.10 -12.45 -7.02
CA SER A 137 7.80 -11.28 -7.85
C SER A 137 8.43 -9.98 -7.32
N LEU A 138 8.67 -9.87 -6.01
CA LEU A 138 9.23 -8.68 -5.37
C LEU A 138 10.74 -8.49 -5.62
N LYS A 139 11.47 -9.59 -5.91
CA LYS A 139 12.94 -9.64 -6.04
C LYS A 139 13.53 -8.87 -7.23
N GLY A 140 12.69 -8.27 -8.09
CA GLY A 140 13.12 -7.40 -9.20
C GLY A 140 13.25 -5.90 -8.87
N SER A 141 12.96 -5.49 -7.64
CA SER A 141 13.07 -4.09 -7.19
C SER A 141 14.47 -3.77 -6.64
N VAL A 142 14.88 -2.49 -6.66
CA VAL A 142 16.26 -2.00 -6.31
C VAL A 142 16.81 -2.57 -5.01
N ARG A 143 15.91 -2.87 -4.08
CA ARG A 143 16.19 -3.58 -2.86
C ARG A 143 15.14 -4.69 -2.76
N PRO A 144 15.53 -5.97 -2.70
CA PRO A 144 14.57 -7.04 -2.53
C PRO A 144 13.90 -6.86 -1.16
N VAL A 145 12.62 -6.49 -1.17
CA VAL A 145 11.74 -6.58 -0.01
C VAL A 145 11.10 -7.96 -0.07
N SER A 146 11.15 -8.71 1.03
CA SER A 146 10.45 -9.99 1.12
C SER A 146 9.02 -9.80 1.59
N VAL A 147 8.17 -10.81 1.40
CA VAL A 147 6.84 -10.86 2.02
C VAL A 147 6.93 -10.73 3.54
N ASP A 148 7.94 -11.34 4.17
CA ASP A 148 8.14 -11.25 5.61
C ASP A 148 8.44 -9.81 6.05
N ASN A 149 9.22 -9.06 5.29
CA ASN A 149 9.46 -7.63 5.56
C ASN A 149 8.18 -6.79 5.45
N LEU A 150 7.31 -7.10 4.48
CA LEU A 150 6.01 -6.42 4.36
C LEU A 150 5.15 -6.68 5.60
N PHE A 151 5.06 -7.94 6.04
CA PHE A 151 4.35 -8.29 7.26
C PHE A 151 4.93 -7.60 8.49
N GLU A 152 6.25 -7.65 8.68
CA GLU A 152 6.97 -7.02 9.78
C GLU A 152 6.64 -5.53 9.86
N SER A 153 6.73 -4.81 8.74
CA SER A 153 6.40 -3.38 8.67
C SER A 153 4.94 -3.11 9.04
N MET A 154 4.02 -3.96 8.59
CA MET A 154 2.58 -3.79 8.83
C MET A 154 2.18 -4.09 10.29
N THR A 155 3.01 -4.80 11.07
CA THR A 155 2.75 -4.98 12.52
C THR A 155 2.66 -3.65 13.27
N ARG A 156 3.36 -2.62 12.78
CA ARG A 156 3.36 -1.25 13.34
C ARG A 156 1.99 -0.59 13.31
N VAL A 157 1.12 -1.03 12.39
CA VAL A 157 -0.27 -0.57 12.27
C VAL A 157 -1.28 -1.64 12.69
N GLY A 158 -0.83 -2.58 13.54
CA GLY A 158 -1.66 -3.57 14.20
C GLY A 158 -1.98 -4.80 13.36
N PHE A 159 -1.21 -5.07 12.29
CA PHE A 159 -1.30 -6.33 11.56
C PHE A 159 -0.69 -7.47 12.39
N VAL A 160 -1.36 -8.62 12.45
CA VAL A 160 -0.86 -9.79 13.21
C VAL A 160 -0.90 -11.00 12.30
N ARG A 161 0.23 -11.70 12.21
CA ARG A 161 0.38 -12.93 11.42
C ARG A 161 0.73 -14.09 12.34
N ASN A 162 0.00 -15.19 12.20
CA ASN A 162 0.34 -16.48 12.80
C ASN A 162 0.40 -17.55 11.69
N GLY A 163 1.60 -17.82 11.19
CA GLY A 163 1.79 -18.69 10.03
C GLY A 163 1.09 -18.14 8.78
N ASN A 164 0.00 -18.78 8.38
CA ASN A 164 -0.82 -18.41 7.21
C ASN A 164 -2.07 -17.61 7.59
N GLU A 165 -2.31 -17.40 8.87
CA GLU A 165 -3.45 -16.68 9.42
C GLU A 165 -3.09 -15.22 9.68
N ILE A 166 -4.00 -14.32 9.34
CA ILE A 166 -3.80 -12.89 9.39
C ILE A 166 -5.01 -12.23 10.06
N THR A 167 -4.74 -11.37 11.04
CA THR A 167 -5.72 -10.52 11.72
C THR A 167 -5.22 -9.08 11.84
N SER A 168 -6.07 -8.18 12.31
CA SER A 168 -5.69 -6.81 12.64
C SER A 168 -6.34 -6.38 13.94
N ILE A 169 -5.51 -5.88 14.85
CA ILE A 169 -5.93 -5.40 16.17
C ILE A 169 -6.74 -4.11 16.04
N HIS A 170 -6.25 -3.17 15.20
CA HIS A 170 -6.85 -1.85 15.05
C HIS A 170 -7.95 -1.82 13.99
N PHE A 171 -7.93 -2.73 13.01
CA PHE A 171 -8.87 -2.75 11.88
C PHE A 171 -9.45 -4.16 11.64
N PRO A 172 -10.11 -4.78 12.63
CA PRO A 172 -10.54 -6.18 12.55
C PRO A 172 -11.50 -6.47 11.39
N ASN A 173 -12.31 -5.48 10.99
CA ASN A 173 -13.30 -5.63 9.93
C ASN A 173 -12.74 -5.42 8.51
N MET A 174 -11.44 -5.26 8.29
CA MET A 174 -10.94 -4.93 6.94
C MET A 174 -10.85 -6.14 5.98
N PHE A 175 -10.79 -7.37 6.51
CA PHE A 175 -10.60 -8.58 5.69
C PHE A 175 -11.84 -9.14 4.98
N PRO A 176 -13.07 -8.95 5.47
CA PRO A 176 -14.27 -9.28 4.70
C PRO A 176 -14.28 -8.65 3.29
N LEU A 177 -13.88 -7.38 3.13
CA LEU A 177 -13.74 -6.72 1.82
C LEU A 177 -12.73 -7.45 0.93
N CYS A 178 -11.59 -7.80 1.52
CA CYS A 178 -10.52 -8.53 0.88
C CYS A 178 -11.08 -9.84 0.28
N ALA A 179 -11.79 -10.66 1.06
CA ALA A 179 -12.41 -11.89 0.56
C ALA A 179 -13.55 -11.66 -0.46
N LEU A 180 -14.28 -10.54 -0.37
CA LEU A 180 -15.32 -10.17 -1.33
C LEU A 180 -14.75 -9.84 -2.73
N TRP A 181 -13.47 -9.45 -2.85
CA TRP A 181 -12.81 -9.26 -4.16
C TRP A 181 -12.86 -10.51 -5.04
N ARG A 182 -12.76 -11.70 -4.44
CA ARG A 182 -12.83 -12.97 -5.15
C ARG A 182 -14.20 -13.25 -5.76
N ASN A 183 -15.27 -12.80 -5.11
CA ASN A 183 -16.63 -13.03 -5.58
C ASN A 183 -17.04 -12.07 -6.72
N LYS A 184 -16.53 -10.83 -6.73
CA LYS A 184 -16.83 -9.83 -7.78
C LYS A 184 -15.97 -9.91 -9.03
N GLN A 185 -14.81 -10.59 -9.02
CA GLN A 185 -14.09 -10.90 -10.27
C GLN A 185 -14.93 -11.73 -11.26
N LYS A 186 -15.97 -12.44 -10.80
CA LYS A 186 -16.96 -13.10 -11.65
C LYS A 186 -17.99 -12.15 -12.27
N SER A 187 -18.16 -10.94 -11.73
CA SER A 187 -19.18 -9.97 -12.14
C SER A 187 -18.60 -8.70 -12.79
N GLY A 188 -17.30 -8.65 -13.08
CA GLY A 188 -16.66 -7.55 -13.83
C GLY A 188 -16.55 -6.20 -13.11
N ALA A 189 -16.90 -6.12 -11.83
CA ALA A 189 -16.77 -4.89 -11.04
C ALA A 189 -15.41 -4.87 -10.33
N ASP A 190 -14.51 -4.03 -10.84
CA ASP A 190 -13.18 -3.83 -10.27
C ASP A 190 -13.28 -2.97 -8.99
N LEU A 191 -12.89 -3.52 -7.85
CA LEU A 191 -12.93 -2.82 -6.55
C LEU A 191 -11.65 -2.03 -6.29
N THR A 192 -10.67 -2.07 -7.21
CA THR A 192 -9.49 -1.18 -7.22
C THR A 192 -9.90 0.30 -7.31
N PHE A 193 -11.09 0.57 -7.86
CA PHE A 193 -11.72 1.89 -7.92
C PHE A 193 -12.03 2.51 -6.55
N LEU A 194 -12.14 1.74 -5.47
CA LEU A 194 -12.49 2.31 -4.15
C LEU A 194 -11.33 3.05 -3.47
N LEU A 195 -10.08 2.83 -3.92
CA LEU A 195 -8.90 3.42 -3.31
C LEU A 195 -8.12 4.36 -4.21
N PHE A 196 -8.27 4.32 -5.53
CA PHE A 196 -7.48 5.15 -6.43
C PHE A 196 -8.38 5.78 -7.48
N ALA A 197 -8.35 7.10 -7.58
CA ALA A 197 -8.86 7.79 -8.77
C ALA A 197 -7.92 7.40 -9.93
N ILE A 198 -8.46 6.71 -10.93
CA ILE A 198 -7.76 6.40 -12.19
C ILE A 198 -7.49 7.71 -12.95
#